data_AF-A0A2N1WB28-F1
#
_entry.id   AF-A0A2N1WB28-F1
#
_cell.length_a   1.000
_cell.length_b   1.000
_cell.length_c   1.000
_cell.angle_alpha   90.00
_cell.angle_beta   90.00
_cell.angle_gamma   90.00
#
_symmetry.space_group_name_H-M   'P 1'
#
loop_
_entity.id
_entity.type
_entity.pdbx_description
1 polymer ?
#
loop_
_entity_poly.entity_id
_entity_poly.type
_entity_poly.pdbx_seq_one_letter_code
_entity_poly.pdbx_strand_id
1 'polypeptide(L)'
;MERDLTPIDPAARVHLLDALRGFALFGVCLGNIATAFSFWGWPGTAELAPRYELFTDATAMYLYHALVDGKFYSIFSLMFGLGFALQLGRRSDTIAAVRTYRRRLWILAAIGLAHMLLWFGDILLFYALMGMIMVRLRGLEERLVLRWVAILLMLPVVNYLPLLISPLLTPGMPFFGIGYGLGTVFGVDVDNMTMIVETYLQGGVAEVARFSLP
;
A
#
# COMPACT_ATOMS: atom_id res chain seq x y z
N MET A 1 5.10 38.54 7.07
CA MET A 1 4.11 37.71 7.76
C MET A 1 4.78 36.40 8.12
N GLU A 2 5.50 36.39 9.25
CA GLU A 2 6.09 35.19 9.83
C GLU A 2 4.96 34.19 10.08
N ARG A 3 5.06 33.03 9.44
CA ARG A 3 4.12 31.94 9.67
C ARG A 3 4.57 31.31 10.97
N ASP A 4 3.87 31.62 12.04
CA ASP A 4 4.09 30.97 13.32
C ASP A 4 3.85 29.47 13.13
N LEU A 5 4.94 28.71 13.02
CA LEU A 5 4.95 27.25 12.87
C LEU A 5 4.85 26.62 14.26
N THR A 6 3.95 27.10 15.10
CA THR A 6 3.76 26.56 16.43
C THR A 6 3.25 25.12 16.32
N PRO A 7 3.93 24.15 16.97
CA PRO A 7 3.46 22.78 17.03
C PRO A 7 2.03 22.72 17.55
N ILE A 8 1.24 21.79 17.00
CA ILE A 8 -0.14 21.56 17.46
C ILE A 8 -0.09 21.22 18.95
N ASP A 9 -0.89 21.92 19.75
CA ASP A 9 -1.09 21.62 21.17
C ASP A 9 -1.34 20.11 21.34
N PRO A 10 -0.52 19.40 22.14
CA PRO A 10 -0.72 17.99 22.44
C PRO A 10 -2.15 17.66 22.88
N ALA A 11 -2.84 18.56 23.58
CA ALA A 11 -4.21 18.38 24.04
C ALA A 11 -5.25 18.42 22.91
N ALA A 12 -4.94 19.03 21.76
CA ALA A 12 -5.80 19.06 20.58
C ALA A 12 -5.63 17.82 19.67
N ARG A 13 -4.77 16.85 20.06
CA ARG A 13 -4.55 15.61 19.33
C ARG A 13 -5.58 14.55 19.73
N VAL A 14 -6.05 13.80 18.74
CA VAL A 14 -6.97 12.69 18.96
C VAL A 14 -6.10 11.46 19.25
N HIS A 15 -5.78 11.22 20.53
CA HIS A 15 -4.89 10.12 20.94
C HIS A 15 -5.30 8.75 20.40
N LEU A 16 -6.61 8.48 20.35
CA LEU A 16 -7.15 7.24 19.77
C LEU A 16 -6.76 7.09 18.28
N LEU A 17 -6.79 8.17 17.51
CA LEU A 17 -6.44 8.15 16.09
C LEU A 17 -4.95 7.83 15.90
N ASP A 18 -4.10 8.42 16.74
CA ASP A 18 -2.66 8.19 16.67
C ASP A 18 -2.31 6.74 17.09
N ALA A 19 -2.98 6.20 18.12
CA ALA A 19 -2.85 4.80 18.52
C ALA A 19 -3.32 3.83 17.43
N LEU A 20 -4.48 4.10 16.80
CA LEU A 20 -5.00 3.29 15.70
C LEU A 20 -4.08 3.29 14.48
N ARG A 21 -3.41 4.41 14.20
CA ARG A 21 -2.40 4.47 13.13
C ARG A 21 -1.17 3.63 13.44
N GLY A 22 -0.65 3.73 14.67
CA GLY A 22 0.47 2.90 15.11
C GLY A 22 0.13 1.41 15.04
N PHE A 23 -1.06 1.04 15.51
CA PHE A 23 -1.59 -0.32 15.40
C PHE A 23 -1.74 -0.78 13.95
N ALA A 24 -2.28 0.09 13.08
CA ALA A 24 -2.43 -0.18 11.66
C ALA A 24 -1.08 -0.44 10.99
N LEU A 25 -0.09 0.43 11.28
CA LEU A 25 1.26 0.33 10.74
C LEU A 25 1.97 -0.94 11.21
N PHE A 26 1.82 -1.31 12.49
CA PHE A 26 2.37 -2.55 13.03
C PHE A 26 1.88 -3.78 12.24
N GLY A 27 0.58 -3.88 12.01
CA GLY A 27 0.06 -5.02 11.25
C GLY A 27 0.40 -4.98 9.76
N VAL A 28 0.57 -3.79 9.16
CA VAL A 28 1.15 -3.67 7.80
C VAL A 28 2.59 -4.19 7.78
N CYS A 29 3.41 -3.84 8.78
CA CYS A 29 4.77 -4.37 8.91
C CYS A 29 4.76 -5.89 9.06
N LEU A 30 3.91 -6.44 9.92
CA LEU A 30 3.77 -7.89 10.10
C LEU A 30 3.36 -8.59 8.81
N GLY A 31 2.39 -8.00 8.08
CA GLY A 31 1.97 -8.48 6.77
C GLY A 31 3.12 -8.56 5.77
N ASN A 32 3.94 -7.50 5.70
CA ASN A 32 5.10 -7.44 4.80
C ASN A 32 6.21 -8.42 5.21
N ILE A 33 6.46 -8.62 6.51
CA ILE A 33 7.42 -9.63 6.98
C ILE A 33 6.99 -11.02 6.51
N ALA A 34 5.72 -11.38 6.72
CA ALA A 34 5.20 -12.70 6.39
C ALA A 34 5.12 -12.99 4.88
N THR A 35 4.89 -11.98 4.04
CA THR A 35 4.69 -12.16 2.59
C THR A 35 5.84 -11.58 1.77
N ALA A 36 5.99 -10.25 1.77
CA ALA A 36 6.92 -9.52 0.92
C ALA A 36 8.39 -9.86 1.20
N PHE A 37 8.82 -9.85 2.47
CA PHE A 37 10.23 -10.09 2.84
C PHE A 37 10.58 -11.57 2.99
N SER A 38 9.58 -12.43 3.25
CA SER A 38 9.77 -13.89 3.25
C SER A 38 9.67 -14.49 1.85
N PHE A 39 9.40 -13.68 0.81
CA PHE A 39 9.11 -14.10 -0.56
C PHE A 39 8.02 -15.18 -0.66
N TRP A 40 7.14 -15.24 0.34
CA TRP A 40 6.09 -16.25 0.43
C TRP A 40 4.96 -15.90 -0.52
N GLY A 41 4.57 -16.86 -1.38
CA GLY A 41 3.51 -16.68 -2.38
C GLY A 41 3.98 -16.07 -3.71
N TRP A 42 5.30 -15.92 -3.90
CA TRP A 42 5.86 -15.53 -5.19
C TRP A 42 5.99 -16.74 -6.13
N PRO A 43 5.59 -16.62 -7.41
CA PRO A 43 5.88 -17.64 -8.40
C PRO A 43 7.36 -18.05 -8.41
N GLY A 44 7.63 -19.36 -8.36
CA GLY A 44 9.00 -19.90 -8.42
C GLY A 44 9.81 -19.88 -7.11
N THR A 45 9.29 -19.30 -6.02
CA THR A 45 10.04 -19.19 -4.73
C THR A 45 9.63 -20.23 -3.68
N ALA A 46 8.71 -21.13 -4.02
CA ALA A 46 8.15 -22.12 -3.10
C ALA A 46 9.20 -23.10 -2.52
N GLU A 47 10.35 -23.24 -3.17
CA GLU A 47 11.50 -24.03 -2.69
C GLU A 47 12.53 -23.21 -1.90
N LEU A 48 12.51 -21.88 -2.05
CA LEU A 48 13.44 -20.94 -1.40
C LEU A 48 12.90 -20.38 -0.07
N ALA A 49 11.58 -20.38 0.11
CA ALA A 49 10.95 -19.96 1.35
C ALA A 49 11.16 -21.04 2.44
N PRO A 50 11.61 -20.68 3.66
CA PRO A 50 11.69 -21.63 4.76
C PRO A 50 10.34 -22.33 4.96
N ARG A 51 10.29 -23.66 4.75
CA ARG A 51 9.08 -24.43 4.99
C ARG A 51 8.85 -24.48 6.50
N TYR A 52 7.76 -23.88 6.94
CA TYR A 52 7.33 -23.93 8.33
C TYR A 52 6.65 -25.29 8.57
N GLU A 53 7.41 -26.31 8.96
CA GLU A 53 6.94 -27.70 9.04
C GLU A 53 6.27 -28.09 10.38
N LEU A 54 5.81 -27.14 11.19
CA LEU A 54 5.20 -27.41 12.52
C LEU A 54 3.66 -27.38 12.49
N PHE A 55 2.98 -28.26 13.25
CA PHE A 55 1.51 -28.25 13.36
C PHE A 55 0.93 -26.94 13.95
N THR A 56 1.69 -26.21 14.78
CA THR A 56 1.30 -24.87 15.27
C THR A 56 1.29 -23.83 14.15
N ASP A 57 2.00 -24.10 13.05
CA ASP A 57 2.11 -23.19 11.93
C ASP A 57 0.81 -23.11 11.13
N ALA A 58 0.07 -24.22 10.96
CA ALA A 58 -1.23 -24.18 10.29
C ALA A 58 -2.24 -23.29 11.05
N THR A 59 -2.22 -23.33 12.38
CA THR A 59 -3.09 -22.47 13.21
C THR A 59 -2.61 -21.01 13.16
N ALA A 60 -1.30 -20.77 13.20
CA ALA A 60 -0.73 -19.44 13.06
C ALA A 60 -1.00 -18.82 11.69
N MET A 61 -0.90 -19.61 10.63
CA MET A 61 -1.17 -19.23 9.24
C MET A 61 -2.66 -18.95 9.03
N TYR A 62 -3.54 -19.78 9.59
CA TYR A 62 -4.97 -19.49 9.62
C TYR A 62 -5.25 -18.17 10.35
N LEU A 63 -4.63 -17.95 11.52
CA LEU A 63 -4.81 -16.73 12.29
C LEU A 63 -4.26 -15.50 11.55
N TYR A 64 -3.14 -15.65 10.84
CA TYR A 64 -2.56 -14.63 9.98
C TYR A 64 -3.53 -14.23 8.86
N HIS A 65 -4.04 -15.19 8.08
CA HIS A 65 -5.01 -14.90 7.03
C HIS A 65 -6.33 -14.36 7.59
N ALA A 66 -6.76 -14.87 8.75
CA ALA A 66 -8.01 -14.46 9.38
C ALA A 66 -7.95 -13.07 10.02
N LEU A 67 -6.79 -12.62 10.52
CA LEU A 67 -6.69 -11.37 11.30
C LEU A 67 -5.78 -10.31 10.68
N VAL A 68 -4.78 -10.69 9.90
CA VAL A 68 -3.72 -9.79 9.44
C VAL A 68 -3.86 -9.50 7.96
N ASP A 69 -3.92 -10.55 7.13
CA ASP A 69 -3.83 -10.46 5.69
C ASP A 69 -4.92 -9.54 5.10
N GLY A 70 -4.50 -8.50 4.38
CA GLY A 70 -5.37 -7.46 3.80
C GLY A 70 -6.08 -6.49 4.77
N LYS A 71 -6.23 -6.84 6.05
CA LYS A 71 -7.06 -6.06 7.00
C LYS A 71 -6.38 -4.79 7.46
N PHE A 72 -5.10 -4.88 7.79
CA PHE A 72 -4.33 -3.73 8.27
C PHE A 72 -4.13 -2.65 7.21
N TYR A 73 -4.02 -3.02 5.93
CA TYR A 73 -4.04 -2.06 4.82
C TYR A 73 -5.35 -1.29 4.74
N SER A 74 -6.48 -1.96 4.98
CA SER A 74 -7.80 -1.33 5.00
C SER A 74 -7.93 -0.34 6.17
N ILE A 75 -7.52 -0.74 7.38
CA ILE A 75 -7.53 0.13 8.57
C ILE A 75 -6.61 1.33 8.35
N PHE A 76 -5.38 1.10 7.88
CA PHE A 76 -4.42 2.16 7.59
C PHE A 76 -4.97 3.15 6.56
N SER A 77 -5.59 2.67 5.47
CA SER A 77 -6.22 3.50 4.44
C SER A 77 -7.35 4.37 5.01
N LEU A 78 -8.19 3.80 5.89
CA LEU A 78 -9.24 4.55 6.58
C LEU A 78 -8.65 5.65 7.47
N MET A 79 -7.60 5.34 8.23
CA MET A 79 -6.92 6.30 9.11
C MET A 79 -6.19 7.42 8.34
N PHE A 80 -5.68 7.10 7.14
CA PHE A 80 -5.13 8.08 6.22
C PHE A 80 -6.23 9.04 5.72
N GLY A 81 -7.36 8.49 5.26
CA GLY A 81 -8.51 9.28 4.79
C GLY A 81 -9.14 10.16 5.89
N LEU A 82 -9.32 9.61 7.09
CA LEU A 82 -9.79 10.37 8.26
C LEU A 82 -8.79 11.47 8.65
N GLY A 83 -7.49 11.18 8.53
CA GLY A 83 -6.42 12.16 8.70
C GLY A 83 -6.54 13.35 7.78
N PHE A 84 -6.83 13.10 6.51
CA PHE A 84 -7.11 14.14 5.52
C PHE A 84 -8.31 15.00 5.92
N ALA A 85 -9.45 14.37 6.26
CA ALA A 85 -10.67 15.08 6.64
C ALA A 85 -10.45 15.98 7.88
N LEU A 86 -9.81 15.45 8.92
CA LEU A 86 -9.49 16.20 10.13
C LEU A 86 -8.50 17.34 9.87
N GLN A 87 -7.49 17.13 9.02
CA GLN A 87 -6.54 18.18 8.69
C GLN A 87 -7.19 19.32 7.90
N LEU A 88 -8.18 19.01 7.07
CA LEU A 88 -8.93 19.99 6.30
C LEU A 88 -9.91 20.78 7.19
N GLY A 89 -10.58 20.09 8.13
CA GLY A 89 -11.55 20.71 9.05
C GLY A 89 -10.93 21.56 10.17
N ARG A 90 -9.65 21.38 10.51
CA ARG A 90 -8.97 22.09 11.60
C ARG A 90 -8.60 23.54 11.30
N ARG A 91 -8.60 23.96 10.03
CA ARG A 91 -8.19 25.32 9.65
C ARG A 91 -9.37 26.08 9.08
N SER A 92 -9.55 27.32 9.53
CA SER A 92 -10.51 28.26 8.98
C SER A 92 -10.20 28.59 7.50
N ASP A 93 -8.92 28.70 7.15
CA ASP A 93 -8.47 28.86 5.77
C ASP A 93 -8.25 27.51 5.07
N THR A 94 -9.20 27.17 4.20
CA THR A 94 -9.16 25.96 3.36
C THR A 94 -7.95 25.94 2.42
N ILE A 95 -7.53 27.09 1.88
CA ILE A 95 -6.39 27.19 0.95
C ILE A 95 -5.10 26.86 1.70
N ALA A 96 -4.91 27.42 2.91
CA ALA A 96 -3.77 27.10 3.75
C ALA A 96 -3.76 25.62 4.18
N ALA A 97 -4.91 25.04 4.50
CA ALA A 97 -5.05 23.63 4.84
C ALA A 97 -4.60 22.70 3.69
N VAL A 98 -5.14 22.93 2.49
CA VAL A 98 -4.80 22.18 1.28
C VAL A 98 -3.32 22.34 0.94
N ARG A 99 -2.75 23.55 1.06
CA ARG A 99 -1.34 23.79 0.78
C ARG A 99 -0.43 22.96 1.69
N THR A 100 -0.72 22.91 2.99
CA THR A 100 0.07 22.10 3.94
C THR A 100 -0.11 20.61 3.69
N TYR A 101 -1.33 20.14 3.41
CA TYR A 101 -1.56 18.74 3.10
C TYR A 101 -0.83 18.32 1.81
N ARG A 102 -0.91 19.12 0.75
CA ARG A 102 -0.19 18.87 -0.52
C ARG A 102 1.32 18.83 -0.33
N ARG A 103 1.89 19.71 0.51
CA ARG A 103 3.33 19.66 0.84
C ARG A 103 3.71 18.31 1.48
N ARG A 104 2.88 17.80 2.41
CA ARG A 104 3.11 16.49 3.04
C ARG A 104 3.02 15.34 2.02
N LEU A 105 2.07 15.40 1.10
CA LEU A 105 1.96 14.41 0.03
C LEU A 105 3.17 14.40 -0.91
N TRP A 106 3.71 15.58 -1.25
CA TRP A 106 4.93 15.65 -2.06
C TRP A 106 6.15 15.08 -1.33
N ILE A 107 6.27 15.33 -0.03
CA ILE A 107 7.32 14.71 0.79
C ILE A 107 7.13 13.18 0.81
N LEU A 108 5.90 12.70 1.00
CA LEU A 108 5.59 11.28 0.99
C LEU A 108 5.89 10.64 -0.37
N ALA A 109 5.56 11.31 -1.47
CA ALA A 109 5.87 10.87 -2.83
C ALA A 109 7.38 10.81 -3.08
N ALA A 110 8.15 11.80 -2.59
CA ALA A 110 9.60 11.80 -2.72
C ALA A 110 10.24 10.65 -1.93
N ILE A 111 9.73 10.36 -0.72
CA ILE A 111 10.17 9.21 0.07
C ILE A 111 9.82 7.91 -0.66
N GLY A 112 8.61 7.80 -1.20
CA GLY A 112 8.22 6.61 -1.98
C GLY A 112 9.07 6.41 -3.24
N LEU A 113 9.38 7.49 -3.95
CA LEU A 113 10.27 7.40 -5.13
C LEU A 113 11.69 6.97 -4.74
N ALA A 114 12.21 7.47 -3.61
CA ALA A 114 13.50 7.02 -3.09
C ALA A 114 13.45 5.55 -2.62
N HIS A 115 12.34 5.12 -2.03
CA HIS A 115 12.14 3.73 -1.59
C HIS A 115 12.00 2.76 -2.78
N MET A 116 11.45 3.19 -3.92
CA MET A 116 11.45 2.37 -5.14
C MET A 116 12.85 1.97 -5.62
N LEU A 117 13.90 2.71 -5.27
CA LEU A 117 15.29 2.33 -5.57
C LEU A 117 15.77 1.12 -4.75
N LEU A 118 15.08 0.81 -3.66
CA LEU A 118 15.43 -0.23 -2.70
C LEU A 118 14.49 -1.44 -2.77
N TRP A 119 13.26 -1.26 -3.26
CA TRP A 119 12.24 -2.31 -3.28
C TRP A 119 11.20 -2.12 -4.39
N PHE A 120 10.85 -3.23 -5.07
CA PHE A 120 9.77 -3.24 -6.06
C PHE A 120 8.38 -3.27 -5.35
N GLY A 121 7.85 -2.11 -5.01
CA GLY A 121 6.54 -2.04 -4.35
C GLY A 121 6.48 -0.92 -3.34
N ASP A 122 5.87 0.18 -3.75
CA ASP A 122 5.85 1.37 -2.93
C ASP A 122 4.44 1.78 -2.55
N ILE A 123 4.10 1.48 -1.30
CA ILE A 123 2.80 1.86 -0.75
C ILE A 123 2.73 3.36 -0.41
N LEU A 124 3.87 4.02 -0.14
CA LEU A 124 3.93 5.45 0.22
C LEU A 124 3.55 6.32 -0.97
N LEU A 125 4.08 6.03 -2.16
CA LEU A 125 3.80 6.67 -3.43
C LEU A 125 2.34 6.45 -3.80
N PHE A 126 1.83 5.22 -3.63
CA PHE A 126 0.41 4.94 -3.83
C PHE A 126 -0.48 5.83 -2.95
N TYR A 127 -0.20 5.92 -1.64
CA TYR A 127 -0.94 6.81 -0.74
C TYR A 127 -0.75 8.30 -1.07
N ALA A 128 0.44 8.70 -1.51
CA ALA A 128 0.68 10.08 -1.95
C ALA A 128 -0.21 10.44 -3.14
N LEU A 129 -0.28 9.57 -4.15
CA LEU A 129 -1.13 9.72 -5.33
C LEU A 129 -2.61 9.71 -4.96
N MET A 130 -3.06 8.74 -4.15
CA MET A 130 -4.43 8.69 -3.66
C MET A 130 -4.80 9.94 -2.87
N GLY A 131 -3.89 10.42 -2.01
CA GLY A 131 -4.06 11.68 -1.31
C GLY A 131 -4.21 12.87 -2.25
N MET A 132 -3.45 12.92 -3.35
CA MET A 132 -3.59 13.98 -4.36
C MET A 132 -4.94 13.92 -5.07
N ILE A 133 -5.43 12.72 -5.38
CA ILE A 133 -6.78 12.51 -5.92
C ILE A 133 -7.84 13.00 -4.93
N MET A 134 -7.73 12.62 -3.64
CA MET A 134 -8.65 13.10 -2.60
C MET A 134 -8.70 14.63 -2.50
N VAL A 135 -7.58 15.32 -2.66
CA VAL A 135 -7.57 16.80 -2.70
C VAL A 135 -8.45 17.32 -3.85
N ARG A 136 -8.49 16.65 -5.00
CA ARG A 136 -9.34 17.03 -6.13
C ARG A 136 -10.81 16.69 -5.87
N LEU A 137 -11.07 15.54 -5.24
CA LEU A 137 -12.43 15.09 -4.93
C LEU A 137 -13.10 15.87 -3.79
N ARG A 138 -12.33 16.65 -2.99
CA ARG A 138 -12.83 17.37 -1.81
C ARG A 138 -14.00 18.34 -2.07
N GLY A 139 -14.12 18.84 -3.30
CA GLY A 139 -15.14 19.82 -3.69
C GLY A 139 -16.34 19.20 -4.39
N LEU A 140 -16.39 17.88 -4.49
CA LEU A 140 -17.52 17.18 -5.10
C LEU A 140 -18.73 17.20 -4.17
N GLU A 141 -19.91 17.14 -4.76
CA GLU A 141 -21.15 16.96 -4.03
C GLU A 141 -21.15 15.64 -3.26
N GLU A 142 -21.72 15.65 -2.05
CA GLU A 142 -21.80 14.49 -1.16
C GLU A 142 -22.37 13.25 -1.87
N ARG A 143 -23.41 13.42 -2.69
CA ARG A 143 -24.03 12.34 -3.47
C ARG A 143 -23.06 11.68 -4.44
N LEU A 144 -22.18 12.47 -5.06
CA LEU A 144 -21.19 11.95 -5.99
C LEU A 144 -20.08 11.22 -5.24
N VAL A 145 -19.66 11.72 -4.08
CA VAL A 145 -18.69 11.03 -3.21
C VAL A 145 -19.24 9.67 -2.76
N LEU A 146 -20.49 9.61 -2.29
CA LEU A 146 -21.13 8.35 -1.89
C LEU A 146 -21.26 7.36 -3.06
N ARG A 147 -21.55 7.84 -4.27
CA ARG A 147 -21.55 7.01 -5.48
C ARG A 147 -20.16 6.41 -5.74
N TRP A 148 -19.10 7.22 -5.66
CA TRP A 148 -17.73 6.72 -5.82
C TRP A 148 -17.36 5.69 -4.75
N VAL A 149 -17.73 5.91 -3.49
CA VAL A 149 -17.53 4.94 -2.42
C VAL A 149 -18.23 3.61 -2.75
N ALA A 150 -19.50 3.66 -3.16
CA ALA A 150 -20.25 2.46 -3.54
C ALA A 150 -19.61 1.71 -4.73
N ILE A 151 -19.19 2.44 -5.77
CA ILE A 151 -18.50 1.86 -6.94
C ILE A 151 -17.19 1.19 -6.51
N LEU A 152 -16.37 1.87 -5.71
CA LEU A 152 -15.07 1.36 -5.26
C LEU A 152 -15.21 0.15 -4.34
N LEU A 153 -16.24 0.10 -3.49
CA LEU A 153 -16.52 -1.06 -2.64
C LEU A 153 -17.08 -2.26 -3.43
N MET A 154 -17.81 -2.00 -4.52
CA MET A 154 -18.34 -3.06 -5.40
C MET A 154 -17.29 -3.60 -6.38
N LEU A 155 -16.28 -2.81 -6.72
CA LEU A 155 -15.22 -3.19 -7.66
C LEU A 155 -14.57 -4.55 -7.35
N PRO A 156 -14.12 -4.86 -6.12
CA PRO A 156 -13.59 -6.19 -5.81
C PRO A 156 -14.65 -7.28 -6.01
N VAL A 157 -15.90 -7.09 -5.56
CA VAL A 157 -16.97 -8.07 -5.74
C VAL A 157 -17.16 -8.41 -7.22
N VAL A 158 -17.22 -7.40 -8.07
CA VAL A 158 -17.35 -7.56 -9.53
C VAL A 158 -16.12 -8.28 -10.12
N ASN A 159 -14.93 -7.94 -9.64
CA ASN A 159 -13.68 -8.56 -10.10
C ASN A 159 -13.59 -10.05 -9.71
N TYR A 160 -14.23 -10.48 -8.62
CA TYR A 160 -14.30 -11.90 -8.21
C TYR A 160 -15.43 -12.71 -8.90
N LEU A 161 -16.43 -12.07 -9.51
CA LEU A 161 -17.53 -12.78 -10.19
C LEU A 161 -17.09 -13.79 -11.27
N PRO A 162 -16.08 -13.52 -12.13
CA PRO A 162 -15.64 -14.46 -13.16
C PRO A 162 -15.18 -15.83 -12.62
N LEU A 163 -14.74 -15.89 -11.35
CA LEU A 163 -14.34 -17.13 -10.71
C LEU A 163 -15.50 -18.12 -10.55
N LEU A 164 -16.75 -17.63 -10.52
CA LEU A 164 -17.96 -18.46 -10.50
C LEU A 164 -18.18 -19.22 -11.82
N ILE A 165 -17.58 -18.74 -12.92
CA ILE A 165 -17.71 -19.32 -14.26
C ILE A 165 -16.56 -20.29 -14.53
N SER A 166 -15.33 -19.89 -14.17
CA SER A 166 -14.14 -20.73 -14.36
C SER A 166 -13.07 -20.44 -13.31
N PRO A 167 -12.47 -21.47 -12.68
CA PRO A 167 -11.32 -21.32 -11.79
C PRO A 167 -10.09 -20.69 -12.47
N LEU A 168 -10.02 -20.75 -13.81
CA LEU A 168 -8.93 -20.18 -14.60
C LEU A 168 -9.07 -18.66 -14.78
N LEU A 169 -10.27 -18.11 -14.58
CA LEU A 169 -10.52 -16.67 -14.61
C LEU A 169 -10.23 -16.07 -13.23
N THR A 170 -8.97 -16.13 -12.83
CA THR A 170 -8.57 -15.50 -11.57
C THR A 170 -8.67 -13.98 -11.70
N PRO A 171 -9.18 -13.27 -10.67
CA PRO A 171 -9.35 -11.82 -10.70
C PRO A 171 -8.07 -11.04 -11.02
N GLY A 172 -6.92 -11.65 -10.70
CA GLY A 172 -5.59 -11.11 -10.96
C GLY A 172 -5.12 -11.23 -12.41
N MET A 173 -5.64 -12.14 -13.24
CA MET A 173 -5.11 -12.41 -14.60
C MET A 173 -5.03 -11.18 -15.51
N PRO A 174 -6.03 -10.28 -15.58
CA PRO A 174 -5.94 -9.07 -16.38
C PRO A 174 -4.81 -8.15 -15.91
N PHE A 175 -4.62 -8.03 -14.59
CA PHE A 175 -3.59 -7.18 -14.00
C PHE A 175 -2.20 -7.80 -14.11
N PHE A 176 -2.11 -9.13 -13.91
CA PHE A 176 -0.88 -9.90 -14.05
C PHE A 176 -0.42 -9.91 -15.50
N GLY A 177 -1.32 -10.05 -16.47
CA GLY A 177 -1.01 -9.98 -17.89
C GLY A 177 -0.50 -8.60 -18.33
N ILE A 178 -1.08 -7.52 -17.81
CA ILE A 178 -0.58 -6.15 -18.05
C ILE A 178 0.80 -5.97 -17.42
N GLY A 179 0.99 -6.41 -16.17
CA GLY A 179 2.29 -6.33 -15.49
C GLY A 179 3.39 -7.12 -16.20
N TYR A 180 3.08 -8.36 -16.59
CA TYR A 180 3.97 -9.24 -17.35
C TYR A 180 4.32 -8.64 -18.72
N GLY A 181 3.32 -8.12 -19.46
CA GLY A 181 3.53 -7.48 -20.74
C GLY A 181 4.34 -6.17 -20.67
N LEU A 182 4.17 -5.37 -19.61
CA LEU A 182 5.02 -4.21 -19.39
C LEU A 182 6.46 -4.64 -19.05
N GLY A 183 6.62 -5.66 -18.19
CA GLY A 183 7.93 -6.23 -17.87
C GLY A 183 8.72 -6.63 -19.11
N THR A 184 8.09 -7.37 -20.04
CA THR A 184 8.75 -7.76 -21.30
C THR A 184 9.07 -6.58 -22.22
N VAL A 185 8.21 -5.56 -22.29
CA VAL A 185 8.45 -4.33 -23.07
C VAL A 185 9.65 -3.54 -22.54
N PHE A 186 9.88 -3.56 -21.23
CA PHE A 186 11.01 -2.88 -20.58
C PHE A 186 12.23 -3.78 -20.36
N GLY A 187 12.25 -4.99 -20.94
CA GLY A 187 13.39 -5.91 -20.83
C GLY A 187 13.58 -6.50 -19.43
N VAL A 188 12.56 -6.42 -18.57
CA VAL A 188 12.53 -7.09 -17.26
C VAL A 188 12.19 -8.56 -17.50
N ASP A 189 13.14 -9.44 -17.18
CA ASP A 189 12.95 -10.88 -17.22
C ASP A 189 12.08 -11.33 -16.04
N VAL A 190 10.76 -11.25 -16.23
CA VAL A 190 9.73 -11.67 -15.27
C VAL A 190 9.71 -13.17 -15.03
N ASP A 191 10.38 -13.97 -15.88
CA ASP A 191 10.44 -15.42 -15.74
C ASP A 191 11.56 -15.85 -14.77
N ASN A 192 12.52 -14.98 -14.47
CA ASN A 192 13.66 -15.27 -13.60
C ASN A 192 13.52 -14.65 -12.18
N MET A 193 12.37 -14.89 -11.54
CA MET A 193 12.11 -14.46 -10.16
C MET A 193 13.12 -15.02 -9.16
N THR A 194 13.70 -16.18 -9.43
CA THR A 194 14.77 -16.81 -8.63
C THR A 194 15.98 -15.90 -8.50
N MET A 195 16.40 -15.26 -9.61
CA MET A 195 17.55 -14.37 -9.64
C MET A 195 17.28 -13.03 -8.92
N ILE A 196 16.04 -12.54 -8.94
CA ILE A 196 15.62 -11.41 -8.09
C ILE A 196 15.76 -11.79 -6.62
N VAL A 197 15.21 -12.93 -6.20
CA VAL A 197 15.29 -13.39 -4.80
C VAL A 197 16.74 -13.62 -4.36
N GLU A 198 17.58 -14.24 -5.18
CA GLU A 198 19.01 -14.42 -4.88
C GLU A 198 19.74 -13.08 -4.71
N THR A 199 19.43 -12.08 -5.56
CA THR A 199 20.02 -10.74 -5.45
C THR A 199 19.62 -10.04 -4.15
N TYR A 200 18.37 -10.21 -3.69
CA TYR A 200 17.92 -9.65 -2.40
C TYR A 200 18.45 -10.42 -1.19
N LEU A 201 18.74 -11.72 -1.31
CA LEU A 201 19.27 -12.55 -0.22
C LEU A 201 20.80 -12.47 -0.07
N GLN A 202 21.53 -12.36 -1.19
CA GLN A 202 22.99 -12.50 -1.23
C GLN A 202 23.71 -11.34 -1.90
N GLY A 203 23.00 -10.51 -2.67
CA GLY A 203 23.59 -9.42 -3.45
C GLY A 203 23.91 -8.16 -2.64
N GLY A 204 24.74 -7.30 -3.22
CA GLY A 204 25.06 -5.99 -2.66
C GLY A 204 24.00 -4.92 -2.96
N VAL A 205 24.00 -3.81 -2.20
CA VAL A 205 23.08 -2.67 -2.43
C VAL A 205 23.16 -2.13 -3.86
N ALA A 206 24.35 -2.19 -4.48
CA ALA A 206 24.55 -1.76 -5.86
C ALA A 206 23.92 -2.71 -6.90
N GLU A 207 23.77 -4.00 -6.59
CA GLU A 207 23.11 -4.99 -7.46
C GLU A 207 21.59 -4.89 -7.35
N VAL A 208 21.07 -4.73 -6.13
CA VAL A 208 19.64 -4.47 -5.89
C VAL A 208 19.17 -3.20 -6.61
N ALA A 209 19.99 -2.13 -6.60
CA ALA A 209 19.67 -0.88 -7.28
C ALA A 209 19.60 -1.03 -8.82
N ARG A 210 20.38 -1.94 -9.42
CA ARG A 210 20.32 -2.22 -10.87
C ARG A 210 19.04 -2.95 -11.26
N PHE A 211 18.48 -3.76 -10.37
CA PHE A 211 17.18 -4.42 -10.59
C PHE A 211 15.99 -3.49 -10.43
N SER A 212 16.16 -2.44 -9.63
CA SER A 212 15.07 -1.53 -9.25
C SER A 212 14.93 -0.32 -10.18
N LEU A 213 15.88 -0.13 -11.09
CA LEU A 213 15.85 0.92 -12.11
C LEU A 213 15.35 0.33 -13.44
N PRO A 214 14.39 0.98 -14.12
CA PRO A 214 13.92 0.57 -15.44
C PRO A 214 15.00 0.79 -16.52
#